data_AF-A0A8H8JIW6-F1
#
_entry.id   AF-A0A8H8JIW6-F1
#
_cell.length_a   1.000
_cell.length_b   1.000
_cell.length_c   1.000
_cell.angle_alpha   90.00
_cell.angle_beta   90.00
_cell.angle_gamma   90.00
#
_symmetry.space_group_name_H-M   'P 1'
#
loop_
_entity.id
_entity.type
_entity.pdbx_description
1 polymer ?
#
loop_
_entity_poly.entity_id
_entity_poly.type
_entity_poly.pdbx_seq_one_letter_code
_entity_poly.pdbx_strand_id
1 'polypeptide(L)'
;MSENSSKRNVIKRLAVALNRIRATPPRIIASPPTQPRRASVSLIIHVRPPAHVLARPDLIPPTPPNLNDFFRLDWVNHPESVAELLYIRREGREGKGADSHVAFPGGRSEEGDEGALYTAMRQTWEEIGLDLADNEWTCVGQLDDREITTSLGKRLLMILSPFVFLHLSPHPPQIDLQPDSQTTVHAIPIDILPPWNKNPRTTFVNIDIASRLAPPHAATSAPGVVATHSGDVKLWGLTLGMTLDLVQQMEDNPSTGPMTPTAASAVFLGGGAASMTSIFPRFSIADVNLWIWVFGKRYRDVVRGWEASAREAGTNDRRINWSGSALNAFYGAVRRALVVVIVLRALGLLGGIAGLLWWSLRNRL
;
A
#
# COMPACT_ATOMS: atom_id res chain seq x y z
N MET A 1 5.00 -8.81 -26.00
CA MET A 1 3.56 -8.49 -25.95
C MET A 1 3.41 -7.06 -26.40
N SER A 2 2.52 -6.78 -27.37
CA SER A 2 2.18 -5.40 -27.72
C SER A 2 1.52 -4.71 -26.53
N GLU A 3 1.63 -3.38 -26.43
CA GLU A 3 1.07 -2.59 -25.31
C GLU A 3 -0.44 -2.85 -25.11
N ASN A 4 -1.19 -2.93 -26.21
CA ASN A 4 -2.62 -3.24 -26.20
C ASN A 4 -2.93 -4.67 -25.70
N SER A 5 -2.01 -5.62 -25.91
CA SER A 5 -2.14 -6.97 -25.33
C SER A 5 -1.94 -6.97 -23.81
N SER A 6 -1.15 -6.04 -23.26
CA SER A 6 -0.95 -5.89 -21.81
C SER A 6 -2.19 -5.29 -21.15
N LYS A 7 -2.72 -4.19 -21.70
CA LYS A 7 -3.92 -3.48 -21.20
C LYS A 7 -5.15 -4.39 -21.15
N ARG A 8 -5.42 -5.11 -22.25
CA ARG A 8 -6.51 -6.09 -22.28
C ARG A 8 -6.34 -7.21 -21.26
N ASN A 9 -5.10 -7.65 -21.01
CA ASN A 9 -4.84 -8.67 -20.00
C ASN A 9 -5.16 -8.13 -18.58
N VAL A 10 -4.77 -6.89 -18.28
CA VAL A 10 -5.06 -6.23 -17.00
C VAL A 10 -6.56 -6.17 -16.71
N ILE A 11 -7.39 -5.78 -17.68
CA ILE A 11 -8.86 -5.72 -17.51
C ILE A 11 -9.46 -7.10 -17.24
N LYS A 12 -9.01 -8.15 -17.96
CA LYS A 12 -9.46 -9.53 -17.70
C LYS A 12 -9.09 -10.00 -16.30
N ARG A 13 -7.86 -9.70 -15.87
CA ARG A 13 -7.39 -10.02 -14.51
C ARG A 13 -8.13 -9.24 -13.43
N LEU A 14 -8.50 -8.00 -13.72
CA LEU A 14 -9.31 -7.16 -12.85
C LEU A 14 -10.69 -7.78 -12.65
N ALA A 15 -11.34 -8.24 -13.72
CA ALA A 15 -12.63 -8.93 -13.64
C ALA A 15 -12.60 -10.14 -12.71
N VAL A 16 -11.52 -10.94 -12.77
CA VAL A 16 -11.31 -12.09 -11.86
C VAL A 16 -11.12 -11.62 -10.42
N ALA A 17 -10.28 -10.60 -10.19
CA ALA A 17 -10.02 -10.06 -8.85
C ALA A 17 -11.29 -9.53 -8.18
N LEU A 18 -12.08 -8.73 -8.89
CA LEU A 18 -13.30 -8.13 -8.32
C LEU A 18 -14.35 -9.20 -7.98
N ASN A 19 -14.48 -10.24 -8.80
CA ASN A 19 -15.33 -11.37 -8.47
C ASN A 19 -14.82 -12.16 -7.24
N ARG A 20 -13.51 -12.31 -7.07
CA ARG A 20 -12.91 -12.94 -5.88
C ARG A 20 -13.16 -12.12 -4.62
N ILE A 21 -12.94 -10.80 -4.68
CA ILE A 21 -13.19 -9.87 -3.58
C ILE A 21 -14.66 -9.91 -3.17
N ARG A 22 -15.57 -9.92 -4.13
CA ARG A 22 -17.02 -10.03 -3.87
C ARG A 22 -17.42 -11.35 -3.22
N ALA A 23 -16.76 -12.46 -3.60
CA ALA A 23 -17.11 -13.80 -3.12
C ALA A 23 -16.40 -14.20 -1.81
N THR A 24 -15.32 -13.51 -1.43
CA THR A 24 -14.48 -13.88 -0.28
C THR A 24 -14.76 -12.92 0.87
N PRO A 25 -15.23 -13.40 2.03
CA PRO A 25 -15.43 -12.52 3.18
C PRO A 25 -14.08 -11.95 3.65
N PRO A 26 -14.00 -10.65 3.95
CA PRO A 26 -12.78 -10.02 4.44
C PRO A 26 -12.42 -10.52 5.84
N ARG A 27 -11.13 -10.51 6.17
CA ARG A 27 -10.71 -10.62 7.56
C ARG A 27 -11.06 -9.33 8.30
N ILE A 28 -12.04 -9.43 9.20
CA ILE A 28 -12.42 -8.33 10.10
C ILE A 28 -11.58 -8.40 11.37
N ILE A 29 -11.00 -7.27 11.78
CA ILE A 29 -10.24 -7.14 13.04
C ILE A 29 -11.12 -6.39 14.03
N ALA A 30 -11.47 -7.01 15.15
CA ALA A 30 -12.25 -6.36 16.20
C ALA A 30 -11.46 -5.21 16.85
N SER A 31 -12.13 -4.10 17.15
CA SER A 31 -11.51 -2.99 17.87
C SER A 31 -11.41 -3.35 19.36
N PRO A 32 -10.23 -3.32 19.99
CA PRO A 32 -10.13 -3.55 21.43
C PRO A 32 -10.79 -2.39 22.19
N PRO A 33 -11.32 -2.62 23.41
CA PRO A 33 -11.96 -1.56 24.20
C PRO A 33 -11.06 -0.35 24.47
N THR A 34 -9.74 -0.58 24.52
CA THR A 34 -8.72 0.47 24.72
C THR A 34 -8.44 1.31 23.49
N GLN A 35 -8.90 0.88 22.31
CA GLN A 35 -8.76 1.60 21.05
C GLN A 35 -9.96 1.31 20.13
N PRO A 36 -11.10 2.01 20.31
CA PRO A 36 -12.30 1.80 19.51
C PRO A 36 -12.18 2.39 18.10
N ARG A 37 -11.20 3.28 17.87
CA ARG A 37 -11.11 4.11 16.66
C ARG A 37 -10.99 3.29 15.39
N ARG A 38 -11.74 3.69 14.37
CA ARG A 38 -11.70 3.13 13.02
C ARG A 38 -11.53 4.21 11.96
N ALA A 39 -11.09 3.77 10.79
CA ALA A 39 -11.04 4.54 9.57
C ALA A 39 -11.42 3.65 8.40
N SER A 40 -11.89 4.25 7.32
CA SER A 40 -12.22 3.56 6.07
C SER A 40 -11.68 4.33 4.88
N VAL A 41 -11.33 3.60 3.82
CA VAL A 41 -10.85 4.17 2.56
C VAL A 41 -11.50 3.50 1.36
N SER A 42 -11.58 4.22 0.25
CA SER A 42 -12.19 3.77 -0.99
C SER A 42 -11.13 3.55 -2.07
N LEU A 43 -10.92 2.30 -2.46
CA LEU A 43 -10.19 1.93 -3.66
C LEU A 43 -11.14 2.08 -4.85
N ILE A 44 -10.99 3.17 -5.58
CA ILE A 44 -11.88 3.56 -6.69
C ILE A 44 -11.24 3.14 -8.00
N ILE A 45 -11.97 2.32 -8.77
CA ILE A 45 -11.52 1.74 -10.03
C ILE A 45 -12.37 2.27 -11.17
N HIS A 46 -11.73 2.75 -12.23
CA HIS A 46 -12.38 3.20 -13.45
C HIS A 46 -11.75 2.53 -14.68
N VAL A 47 -12.56 2.13 -15.65
CA VAL A 47 -12.08 1.68 -16.96
C VAL A 47 -12.33 2.80 -17.95
N ARG A 48 -11.25 3.35 -18.51
CA ARG A 48 -11.28 4.46 -19.45
C ARG A 48 -11.09 3.94 -20.87
N PRO A 49 -12.12 4.00 -21.75
CA PRO A 49 -11.95 3.68 -23.16
C PRO A 49 -11.25 4.82 -23.92
N PRO A 50 -10.78 4.59 -25.16
CA PRO A 50 -10.17 5.65 -25.97
C PRO A 50 -11.22 6.69 -26.40
N ALA A 51 -10.76 7.91 -26.69
CA ALA A 51 -11.63 9.06 -26.98
C ALA A 51 -12.62 8.84 -28.13
N HIS A 52 -12.23 8.09 -29.16
CA HIS A 52 -13.11 7.79 -30.29
C HIS A 52 -14.25 6.81 -29.91
N VAL A 53 -14.03 5.95 -28.92
CA VAL A 53 -15.08 5.10 -28.36
C VAL A 53 -16.03 5.94 -27.51
N LEU A 54 -15.51 6.86 -26.68
CA LEU A 54 -16.30 7.77 -25.83
C LEU A 54 -17.28 8.66 -26.60
N ALA A 55 -16.95 9.02 -27.84
CA ALA A 55 -17.82 9.86 -28.68
C ALA A 55 -19.09 9.15 -29.17
N ARG A 56 -19.24 7.83 -28.91
CA ARG A 56 -20.41 7.07 -29.36
C ARG A 56 -21.60 7.25 -28.40
N PRO A 57 -22.82 7.47 -28.91
CA PRO A 57 -24.00 7.76 -28.09
C PRO A 57 -24.60 6.51 -27.39
N ASP A 58 -24.21 5.31 -27.80
CA ASP A 58 -24.82 4.02 -27.42
C ASP A 58 -23.94 3.19 -26.47
N LEU A 59 -23.01 3.82 -25.75
CA LEU A 59 -22.03 3.11 -24.90
C LEU A 59 -22.60 2.58 -23.59
N ILE A 60 -23.60 3.27 -23.04
CA ILE A 60 -24.11 3.02 -21.69
C ILE A 60 -25.42 2.25 -21.83
N PRO A 61 -25.53 1.05 -21.22
CA PRO A 61 -26.80 0.34 -21.21
C PRO A 61 -27.86 1.14 -20.42
N PRO A 62 -29.16 1.00 -20.75
CA PRO A 62 -30.23 1.77 -20.11
C PRO A 62 -30.41 1.46 -18.62
N THR A 63 -29.90 0.32 -18.17
CA THR A 63 -29.85 -0.07 -16.76
C THR A 63 -28.40 -0.29 -16.35
N PRO A 64 -27.98 0.18 -15.15
CA PRO A 64 -26.63 -0.08 -14.64
C PRO A 64 -26.29 -1.57 -14.69
N PRO A 65 -25.17 -1.96 -15.32
CA PRO A 65 -24.80 -3.35 -15.47
C PRO A 65 -24.37 -3.91 -14.11
N ASN A 66 -24.68 -5.18 -13.84
CA ASN A 66 -24.03 -5.88 -12.74
C ASN A 66 -22.53 -6.11 -13.07
N LEU A 67 -21.75 -6.49 -12.05
CA LEU A 67 -20.31 -6.69 -12.18
C LEU A 67 -19.89 -7.58 -13.38
N ASN A 68 -20.60 -8.69 -13.63
CA ASN A 68 -20.23 -9.61 -14.71
C ASN A 68 -20.60 -9.05 -16.08
N ASP A 69 -21.74 -8.39 -16.19
CA ASP A 69 -22.18 -7.79 -17.45
C ASP A 69 -21.36 -6.55 -17.81
N PHE A 70 -20.89 -5.79 -16.81
CA PHE A 70 -19.95 -4.68 -17.02
C PHE A 70 -18.68 -5.16 -17.77
N PHE A 71 -18.07 -6.25 -17.31
CA PHE A 71 -16.87 -6.80 -17.97
C PHE A 71 -17.15 -7.50 -19.30
N ARG A 72 -18.41 -7.57 -19.76
CA ARG A 72 -18.77 -8.02 -21.11
C ARG A 72 -18.98 -6.87 -22.09
N LEU A 73 -19.06 -5.63 -21.62
CA LEU A 73 -19.26 -4.46 -22.47
C LEU A 73 -18.12 -4.30 -23.47
N ASP A 74 -18.46 -3.94 -24.70
CA ASP A 74 -17.49 -3.79 -25.80
C ASP A 74 -16.46 -2.70 -25.50
N TRP A 75 -16.90 -1.58 -24.93
CA TRP A 75 -16.01 -0.48 -24.60
C TRP A 75 -15.09 -0.83 -23.42
N VAL A 76 -15.53 -1.68 -22.48
CA VAL A 76 -14.66 -2.19 -21.40
C VAL A 76 -13.59 -3.11 -21.98
N ASN A 77 -13.92 -3.94 -22.97
CA ASN A 77 -12.99 -4.90 -23.58
C ASN A 77 -12.19 -4.36 -24.78
N HIS A 78 -12.38 -3.09 -25.14
CA HIS A 78 -11.67 -2.46 -26.25
C HIS A 78 -10.15 -2.57 -26.02
N PRO A 79 -9.34 -2.90 -27.05
CA PRO A 79 -7.90 -3.14 -26.88
C PRO A 79 -7.09 -1.98 -26.30
N GLU A 80 -7.61 -0.76 -26.41
CA GLU A 80 -7.00 0.46 -25.89
C GLU A 80 -7.60 0.95 -24.56
N SER A 81 -8.60 0.24 -24.02
CA SER A 81 -9.17 0.58 -22.72
C SER A 81 -8.15 0.36 -21.60
N VAL A 82 -8.16 1.27 -20.63
CA VAL A 82 -7.21 1.30 -19.53
C VAL A 82 -7.97 1.21 -18.22
N ALA A 83 -7.61 0.24 -17.37
CA ALA A 83 -8.09 0.20 -15.99
C ALA A 83 -7.20 1.09 -15.12
N GLU A 84 -7.80 1.97 -14.33
CA GLU A 84 -7.13 2.99 -13.53
C GLU A 84 -7.59 2.90 -12.07
N LEU A 85 -6.66 3.17 -11.14
CA LEU A 85 -6.93 3.38 -9.73
C LEU A 85 -6.85 4.87 -9.41
N LEU A 86 -7.84 5.38 -8.71
CA LEU A 86 -7.88 6.78 -8.29
C LEU A 86 -7.21 6.94 -6.92
N TYR A 87 -6.27 7.87 -6.86
CA TYR A 87 -5.56 8.27 -5.66
C TYR A 87 -5.77 9.76 -5.40
N ILE A 88 -5.60 10.15 -4.14
CA ILE A 88 -5.50 11.54 -3.73
C ILE A 88 -4.09 11.83 -3.25
N ARG A 89 -3.64 13.06 -3.45
CA ARG A 89 -2.39 13.58 -2.90
C ARG A 89 -2.70 14.85 -2.13
N ARG A 90 -2.44 14.80 -0.82
CA ARG A 90 -2.56 15.95 0.09
C ARG A 90 -1.23 16.69 0.08
N GLU A 91 -1.23 17.98 -0.23
CA GLU A 91 -0.05 18.83 -0.08
C GLU A 91 0.23 19.07 1.41
N GLY A 92 1.52 19.15 1.77
CA GLY A 92 1.92 19.39 3.15
C GLY A 92 1.68 20.85 3.54
N ARG A 93 1.22 21.10 4.77
CA ARG A 93 1.17 22.47 5.32
C ARG A 93 2.58 23.06 5.44
N GLU A 94 2.75 24.32 5.06
CA GLU A 94 4.01 25.05 5.24
C GLU A 94 4.50 24.94 6.70
N GLY A 95 5.81 24.64 6.86
CA GLY A 95 6.46 24.56 8.18
C GLY A 95 6.47 23.18 8.87
N LYS A 96 5.83 22.13 8.32
CA LYS A 96 5.92 20.76 8.85
C LYS A 96 6.32 19.71 7.80
N GLY A 97 7.44 19.91 7.12
CA GLY A 97 8.00 18.95 6.16
C GLY A 97 7.10 18.78 4.93
N ALA A 98 7.65 19.05 3.74
CA ALA A 98 6.91 19.02 2.47
C ALA A 98 6.60 17.59 1.97
N ASP A 99 6.26 16.66 2.87
CA ASP A 99 5.94 15.30 2.48
C ASP A 99 4.46 15.24 2.09
N SER A 100 4.21 15.41 0.79
CA SER A 100 2.89 15.17 0.22
C SER A 100 2.52 13.69 0.36
N HIS A 101 1.36 13.39 0.92
CA HIS A 101 0.94 12.01 1.17
C HIS A 101 -0.03 11.53 0.10
N VAL A 102 0.35 10.48 -0.63
CA VAL A 102 -0.54 9.80 -1.57
C VAL A 102 -1.35 8.72 -0.84
N ALA A 103 -2.66 8.77 -0.98
CA ALA A 103 -3.60 7.88 -0.30
C ALA A 103 -4.77 7.52 -1.20
N PHE A 104 -5.55 6.52 -0.78
CA PHE A 104 -6.93 6.41 -1.22
C PHE A 104 -7.79 7.44 -0.47
N PRO A 105 -8.85 7.99 -1.09
CA PRO A 105 -9.79 8.86 -0.41
C PRO A 105 -10.44 8.13 0.76
N GLY A 106 -10.66 8.84 1.85
CA GLY A 106 -11.20 8.25 3.08
C GLY A 106 -10.63 8.88 4.36
N GLY A 107 -11.15 8.43 5.49
CA GLY A 107 -10.77 8.95 6.78
C GLY A 107 -11.46 8.23 7.94
N ARG A 108 -11.65 8.96 9.05
CA ARG A 108 -12.07 8.35 10.32
C ARG A 108 -13.58 8.14 10.38
N SER A 109 -13.97 7.08 11.06
CA SER A 109 -15.37 6.85 11.41
C SER A 109 -15.85 7.87 12.43
N GLU A 110 -17.10 8.28 12.27
CA GLU A 110 -17.83 9.17 13.18
C GLU A 110 -18.98 8.41 13.87
N GLU A 111 -19.51 8.98 14.95
CA GLU A 111 -20.54 8.33 15.76
C GLU A 111 -21.86 8.11 14.98
N GLY A 112 -22.13 8.93 13.96
CA GLY A 112 -23.29 8.80 13.09
C GLY A 112 -23.13 7.84 11.91
N ASP A 113 -21.94 7.28 11.67
CA ASP A 113 -21.72 6.38 10.53
C ASP A 113 -22.38 5.01 10.77
N GLU A 114 -23.23 4.55 9.86
CA GLU A 114 -23.89 3.23 9.90
C GLU A 114 -22.95 2.06 9.53
N GLY A 115 -21.67 2.18 9.87
CA GLY A 115 -20.64 1.18 9.64
C GLY A 115 -19.55 1.64 8.68
N ALA A 116 -18.54 0.78 8.51
CA ALA A 116 -17.29 1.15 7.84
C ALA A 116 -17.47 1.50 6.35
N LEU A 117 -18.44 0.90 5.66
CA LEU A 117 -18.76 1.22 4.26
C LEU A 117 -19.26 2.66 4.12
N TYR A 118 -20.21 3.06 4.96
CA TYR A 118 -20.76 4.41 4.96
C TYR A 118 -19.72 5.46 5.36
N THR A 119 -18.81 5.14 6.30
CA THR A 119 -17.63 5.98 6.56
C THR A 119 -16.81 6.21 5.29
N ALA A 120 -16.55 5.16 4.50
CA ALA A 120 -15.74 5.27 3.28
C ALA A 120 -16.43 6.18 2.25
N MET A 121 -17.73 5.99 2.04
CA MET A 121 -18.54 6.77 1.10
C MET A 121 -18.60 8.24 1.52
N ARG A 122 -18.97 8.53 2.78
CA ARG A 122 -19.03 9.90 3.32
C ARG A 122 -17.68 10.61 3.21
N GLN A 123 -16.60 9.97 3.64
CA GLN A 123 -15.27 10.57 3.57
C GLN A 123 -14.79 10.79 2.14
N THR A 124 -15.19 9.93 1.19
CA THR A 124 -14.89 10.13 -0.23
C THR A 124 -15.64 11.35 -0.78
N TRP A 125 -16.92 11.48 -0.43
CA TRP A 125 -17.74 12.62 -0.85
C TRP A 125 -17.22 13.93 -0.25
N GLU A 126 -16.90 13.96 1.04
CA GLU A 126 -16.33 15.15 1.70
C GLU A 126 -14.97 15.56 1.12
N GLU A 127 -14.13 14.60 0.74
CA GLU A 127 -12.75 14.88 0.33
C GLU A 127 -12.60 15.22 -1.16
N ILE A 128 -13.38 14.59 -2.04
CA ILE A 128 -13.26 14.74 -3.50
C ILE A 128 -14.59 14.88 -4.24
N GLY A 129 -15.71 15.05 -3.52
CA GLY A 129 -17.04 15.27 -4.11
C GLY A 129 -17.65 14.05 -4.80
N LEU A 130 -17.00 12.88 -4.76
CA LEU A 130 -17.52 11.68 -5.39
C LEU A 130 -18.58 11.01 -4.52
N ASP A 131 -19.82 11.04 -4.98
CA ASP A 131 -20.92 10.29 -4.41
C ASP A 131 -20.89 8.83 -4.87
N LEU A 132 -20.29 7.97 -4.04
CA LEU A 132 -20.21 6.53 -4.28
C LEU A 132 -21.55 5.80 -4.05
N ALA A 133 -22.62 6.51 -3.63
CA ALA A 133 -23.97 5.96 -3.50
C ALA A 133 -24.75 6.00 -4.83
N ASP A 134 -24.26 6.77 -5.81
CA ASP A 134 -24.90 6.89 -7.11
C ASP A 134 -24.90 5.55 -7.86
N ASN A 135 -25.88 5.36 -8.75
CA ASN A 135 -26.10 4.16 -9.54
C ASN A 135 -25.00 3.90 -10.60
N GLU A 136 -24.14 4.90 -10.86
CA GLU A 136 -22.93 4.75 -11.66
C GLU A 136 -21.83 3.98 -10.93
N TRP A 137 -22.00 3.71 -9.63
CA TRP A 137 -21.03 2.99 -8.81
C TRP A 137 -21.58 1.66 -8.31
N THR A 138 -20.68 0.69 -8.18
CA THR A 138 -20.96 -0.53 -7.42
C THR A 138 -19.89 -0.73 -6.36
N CYS A 139 -20.32 -0.94 -5.11
CA CYS A 139 -19.45 -1.51 -4.09
C CYS A 139 -19.21 -2.98 -4.45
N VAL A 140 -17.95 -3.35 -4.69
CA VAL A 140 -17.56 -4.72 -5.04
C VAL A 140 -17.43 -5.57 -3.78
N GLY A 141 -16.86 -4.99 -2.73
CA GLY A 141 -16.56 -5.66 -1.47
C GLY A 141 -15.48 -4.93 -0.68
N GLN A 142 -14.91 -5.62 0.30
CA GLN A 142 -13.92 -5.08 1.23
C GLN A 142 -12.64 -5.93 1.16
N LEU A 143 -11.46 -5.32 1.25
CA LEU A 143 -10.22 -6.05 1.52
C LEU A 143 -10.02 -6.23 3.03
N ASP A 144 -9.04 -7.03 3.43
CA ASP A 144 -8.77 -7.30 4.83
C ASP A 144 -8.55 -6.03 5.66
N ASP A 145 -9.11 -6.01 6.88
CA ASP A 145 -8.86 -4.95 7.85
C ASP A 145 -7.35 -4.87 8.18
N ARG A 146 -6.90 -3.66 8.50
CA ARG A 146 -5.50 -3.37 8.82
C ARG A 146 -5.37 -2.61 10.13
N GLU A 147 -4.45 -3.07 10.96
CA GLU A 147 -4.04 -2.32 12.15
C GLU A 147 -3.18 -1.13 11.72
N ILE A 148 -3.61 0.08 12.07
CA ILE A 148 -2.76 1.27 11.99
C ILE A 148 -2.10 1.44 13.35
N THR A 149 -0.77 1.30 13.39
CA THR A 149 0.02 1.49 14.60
C THR A 149 0.85 2.77 14.55
N THR A 150 1.36 3.23 15.70
CA THR A 150 2.42 4.24 15.71
C THR A 150 3.61 3.82 14.84
N SER A 151 4.44 4.76 14.38
CA SER A 151 5.58 4.49 13.48
C SER A 151 6.58 3.44 13.99
N LEU A 152 6.57 3.14 15.29
CA LEU A 152 7.38 2.10 15.93
C LEU A 152 6.62 0.79 16.21
N GLY A 153 5.35 0.70 15.81
CA GLY A 153 4.47 -0.46 16.01
C GLY A 153 4.09 -0.73 17.46
N LYS A 154 4.28 0.23 18.38
CA LYS A 154 4.13 -0.01 19.83
C LYS A 154 2.69 0.10 20.31
N ARG A 155 1.88 0.94 19.66
CA ARG A 155 0.50 1.24 20.06
C ARG A 155 -0.42 1.19 18.84
N LEU A 156 -1.53 0.46 18.98
CA LEU A 156 -2.63 0.50 18.03
C LEU A 156 -3.28 1.89 18.06
N LEU A 157 -3.36 2.54 16.91
CA LEU A 157 -3.98 3.86 16.75
C LEU A 157 -5.42 3.74 16.26
N MET A 158 -5.70 2.81 15.35
CA MET A 158 -7.03 2.52 14.82
C MET A 158 -7.00 1.26 13.93
N ILE A 159 -8.17 0.74 13.58
CA ILE A 159 -8.35 -0.25 12.51
C ILE A 159 -8.79 0.46 11.23
N LEU A 160 -8.19 0.10 10.10
CA LEU A 160 -8.52 0.60 8.76
C LEU A 160 -9.26 -0.46 7.95
N SER A 161 -10.42 -0.11 7.41
CA SER A 161 -11.25 -0.97 6.55
C SER A 161 -11.25 -0.44 5.10
N PRO A 162 -10.57 -1.11 4.16
CA PRO A 162 -10.55 -0.73 2.74
C PRO A 162 -11.71 -1.31 1.93
N PHE A 163 -12.47 -0.48 1.23
CA PHE A 163 -13.57 -0.87 0.35
C PHE A 163 -13.22 -0.67 -1.12
N VAL A 164 -13.66 -1.57 -1.99
CA VAL A 164 -13.39 -1.52 -3.43
C VAL A 164 -14.66 -1.10 -4.15
N PHE A 165 -14.57 -0.04 -4.95
CA PHE A 165 -15.64 0.50 -5.76
C PHE A 165 -15.26 0.46 -7.24
N LEU A 166 -16.23 0.10 -8.09
CA LEU A 166 -16.08 0.10 -9.54
C LEU A 166 -17.01 1.13 -10.15
N HIS A 167 -16.46 1.99 -11.01
CA HIS A 167 -17.22 2.92 -11.84
C HIS A 167 -17.81 2.18 -13.04
N LEU A 168 -19.11 2.29 -13.24
CA LEU A 168 -19.88 1.63 -14.29
C LEU A 168 -20.05 2.51 -15.55
N SER A 169 -19.64 3.78 -15.49
CA SER A 169 -19.69 4.73 -16.59
C SER A 169 -18.36 4.73 -17.38
N PRO A 170 -18.40 4.89 -18.71
CA PRO A 170 -17.19 5.06 -19.53
C PRO A 170 -16.58 6.46 -19.36
N HIS A 171 -17.36 7.44 -18.91
CA HIS A 171 -16.89 8.80 -18.70
C HIS A 171 -16.05 8.89 -17.42
N PRO A 172 -15.01 9.74 -17.38
CA PRO A 172 -14.27 10.00 -16.15
C PRO A 172 -15.21 10.50 -15.04
N PRO A 173 -15.01 10.06 -13.79
CA PRO A 173 -15.86 10.47 -12.68
C PRO A 173 -15.71 11.98 -12.43
N GLN A 174 -16.81 12.66 -12.12
CA GLN A 174 -16.82 14.10 -11.86
C GLN A 174 -16.27 14.39 -10.47
N ILE A 175 -15.07 14.96 -10.42
CA ILE A 175 -14.41 15.34 -9.17
C ILE A 175 -14.82 16.77 -8.82
N ASP A 176 -15.33 16.98 -7.61
CA ASP A 176 -15.62 18.29 -7.04
C ASP A 176 -14.77 18.51 -5.79
N LEU A 177 -13.66 19.23 -5.95
CA LEU A 177 -12.76 19.57 -4.86
C LEU A 177 -13.19 20.90 -4.25
N GLN A 178 -13.21 20.97 -2.92
CA GLN A 178 -13.39 22.25 -2.24
C GLN A 178 -12.27 23.23 -2.67
N PRO A 179 -12.57 24.50 -2.98
CA PRO A 179 -11.60 25.45 -3.55
C PRO A 179 -10.34 25.69 -2.70
N ASP A 180 -10.42 25.46 -1.39
CA ASP A 180 -9.34 25.59 -0.41
C ASP A 180 -8.68 24.24 -0.05
N SER A 181 -9.14 23.15 -0.66
CA SER A 181 -8.56 21.83 -0.42
C SER A 181 -7.15 21.77 -1.00
N GLN A 182 -6.19 21.41 -0.16
CA GLN A 182 -4.81 21.09 -0.55
C GLN A 182 -4.71 19.69 -1.18
N THR A 183 -5.78 19.22 -1.82
CA THR A 183 -5.93 17.86 -2.31
C THR A 183 -5.94 17.85 -3.82
N THR A 184 -5.14 16.97 -4.42
CA THR A 184 -5.14 16.72 -5.87
C THR A 184 -5.52 15.27 -6.14
N VAL A 185 -6.20 15.01 -7.25
CA VAL A 185 -6.67 13.67 -7.63
C VAL A 185 -5.84 13.14 -8.80
N HIS A 186 -5.47 11.86 -8.73
CA HIS A 186 -4.59 11.19 -9.69
C HIS A 186 -5.19 9.85 -10.09
N ALA A 187 -5.59 9.71 -11.35
CA ALA A 187 -5.97 8.42 -11.93
C ALA A 187 -4.71 7.73 -12.48
N ILE A 188 -4.34 6.59 -11.89
CA ILE A 188 -3.11 5.87 -12.22
C ILE A 188 -3.47 4.55 -12.92
N PRO A 189 -3.04 4.34 -14.17
CA PRO A 189 -3.22 3.08 -14.87
C PRO A 189 -2.66 1.89 -14.08
N ILE A 190 -3.40 0.78 -14.02
CA ILE A 190 -2.96 -0.42 -13.29
C ILE A 190 -1.81 -1.11 -14.04
N ASP A 191 -1.76 -1.00 -15.37
CA ASP A 191 -0.74 -1.64 -16.21
C ASP A 191 0.69 -1.10 -16.00
N ILE A 192 0.84 0.09 -15.41
CA ILE A 192 2.16 0.63 -15.05
C ILE A 192 2.66 0.13 -13.68
N LEU A 193 1.80 -0.53 -12.90
CA LEU A 193 2.15 -1.12 -11.62
C LEU A 193 2.80 -2.50 -11.81
N PRO A 194 3.61 -2.98 -10.85
CA PRO A 194 4.03 -4.37 -10.84
C PRO A 194 2.81 -5.30 -10.63
N PRO A 195 2.78 -6.52 -11.20
CA PRO A 195 3.80 -7.15 -12.03
C PRO A 195 3.71 -6.81 -13.53
N TRP A 196 2.71 -6.04 -13.97
CA TRP A 196 2.45 -5.78 -15.39
C TRP A 196 3.55 -4.94 -16.04
N ASN A 197 4.03 -3.94 -15.32
CA ASN A 197 5.25 -3.23 -15.68
C ASN A 197 6.47 -3.94 -15.10
N LYS A 198 7.32 -4.45 -15.99
CA LYS A 198 8.58 -5.13 -15.62
C LYS A 198 9.69 -4.16 -15.22
N ASN A 199 9.58 -2.89 -15.61
CA ASN A 199 10.55 -1.84 -15.30
C ASN A 199 9.87 -0.67 -14.56
N PRO A 200 9.24 -0.92 -13.40
CA PRO A 200 8.66 0.16 -12.62
C PRO A 200 9.79 1.06 -12.11
N ARG A 201 9.61 2.39 -12.18
CA ARG A 201 10.53 3.33 -11.53
C ARG A 201 10.33 3.24 -10.02
N THR A 202 11.09 2.37 -9.36
CA THR A 202 11.13 2.30 -7.90
C THR A 202 12.06 3.36 -7.36
N THR A 203 11.57 4.21 -6.46
CA THR A 203 12.40 5.19 -5.73
C THR A 203 12.26 4.96 -4.24
N PHE A 204 13.33 5.19 -3.49
CA PHE A 204 13.28 5.13 -2.03
C PHE A 204 12.85 6.50 -1.48
N VAL A 205 11.80 6.50 -0.65
CA VAL A 205 11.29 7.67 0.08
C VAL A 205 12.00 7.74 1.42
N ASN A 206 12.74 8.81 1.69
CA ASN A 206 13.37 9.01 3.00
C ASN A 206 12.28 9.38 4.01
N ILE A 207 12.05 8.51 4.97
CA ILE A 207 11.23 8.73 6.16
C ILE A 207 12.17 9.14 7.30
N ASP A 208 12.05 10.38 7.76
CA ASP A 208 12.71 10.83 8.98
C ASP A 208 11.95 10.31 10.21
N ILE A 209 12.30 9.11 10.65
CA ILE A 209 11.81 8.53 11.91
C ILE A 209 12.46 9.25 13.11
N ALA A 210 13.64 9.85 12.92
CA ALA A 210 14.44 10.48 13.98
C ALA A 210 13.82 11.78 14.49
N SER A 211 13.16 12.58 13.63
CA SER A 211 12.40 13.77 14.03
C SER A 211 11.31 13.47 15.09
N ARG A 212 10.87 12.21 15.21
CA ARG A 212 9.86 11.77 16.17
C ARG A 212 10.42 11.08 17.42
N LEU A 213 11.75 10.90 17.52
CA LEU A 213 12.42 10.17 18.61
C LEU A 213 13.71 10.83 19.17
N ALA A 214 14.33 11.81 18.47
CA ALA A 214 15.60 12.52 18.75
C ALA A 214 16.88 11.64 18.81
N PRO A 215 18.13 12.17 18.70
CA PRO A 215 18.64 13.42 18.11
C PRO A 215 18.81 13.31 16.57
N PRO A 216 19.20 14.38 15.85
CA PRO A 216 19.22 14.42 14.38
C PRO A 216 20.18 13.38 13.77
N HIS A 217 19.88 12.97 12.53
CA HIS A 217 20.72 12.17 11.58
C HIS A 217 20.35 10.70 11.30
N ALA A 218 19.28 10.12 11.84
CA ALA A 218 18.84 8.77 11.44
C ALA A 218 17.76 8.81 10.35
N ALA A 219 18.17 9.02 9.09
CA ALA A 219 17.28 8.88 7.94
C ALA A 219 17.01 7.40 7.65
N THR A 220 15.73 7.02 7.61
CA THR A 220 15.28 5.69 7.17
C THR A 220 14.71 5.82 5.76
N SER A 221 14.94 4.88 4.84
CA SER A 221 14.37 5.00 3.48
C SER A 221 13.38 3.87 3.21
N ALA A 222 12.11 4.19 2.98
CA ALA A 222 11.09 3.24 2.60
C ALA A 222 11.02 3.09 1.08
N PRO A 223 10.86 1.88 0.54
CA PRO A 223 10.63 1.71 -0.89
C PRO A 223 9.27 2.31 -1.27
N GLY A 224 9.26 3.00 -2.41
CA GLY A 224 8.05 3.51 -3.04
C GLY A 224 8.06 3.21 -4.55
N VAL A 225 6.87 3.10 -5.12
CA VAL A 225 6.67 2.98 -6.56
C VAL A 225 6.32 4.35 -7.12
N VAL A 226 7.04 4.81 -8.14
CA VAL A 226 6.68 6.03 -8.87
C VAL A 226 5.81 5.65 -10.06
N ALA A 227 4.59 6.17 -10.08
CA ALA A 227 3.68 6.12 -11.21
C ALA A 227 3.84 7.42 -12.02
N THR A 228 4.50 7.35 -13.18
CA THR A 228 4.74 8.53 -14.04
C THR A 228 3.77 8.55 -15.21
N HIS A 229 2.58 9.11 -15.01
CA HIS A 229 1.74 9.53 -16.15
C HIS A 229 1.12 10.93 -15.94
N SER A 230 1.19 11.51 -14.73
CA SER A 230 0.80 12.90 -14.42
C SER A 230 1.41 13.31 -13.08
N GLY A 231 2.60 13.93 -13.11
CA GLY A 231 3.40 14.22 -11.91
C GLY A 231 4.02 12.98 -11.27
N ASP A 232 5.16 13.13 -10.59
CA ASP A 232 5.81 12.00 -9.89
C ASP A 232 4.99 11.59 -8.64
N VAL A 233 3.96 10.76 -8.83
CA VAL A 233 3.16 10.20 -7.74
C VAL A 233 3.94 9.04 -7.11
N LYS A 234 4.33 9.20 -5.85
CA LYS A 234 5.07 8.20 -5.08
C LYS A 234 4.12 7.41 -4.17
N LEU A 235 3.86 6.15 -4.50
CA LEU A 235 3.08 5.23 -3.68
C LEU A 235 3.99 4.55 -2.65
N TRP A 236 3.65 4.63 -1.37
CA TRP A 236 4.39 3.97 -0.28
C TRP A 236 3.45 3.62 0.88
N GLY A 237 3.95 2.86 1.86
CA GLY A 237 3.23 2.55 3.10
C GLY A 237 1.92 1.78 2.90
N LEU A 238 0.89 2.13 3.66
CA LEU A 238 -0.41 1.45 3.64
C LEU A 238 -1.09 1.53 2.26
N THR A 239 -0.97 2.68 1.58
CA THR A 239 -1.50 2.88 0.23
C THR A 239 -0.92 1.86 -0.74
N LEU A 240 0.42 1.77 -0.84
CA LEU A 240 1.08 0.78 -1.68
C LEU A 240 0.69 -0.64 -1.28
N GLY A 241 0.62 -0.93 0.02
CA GLY A 241 0.19 -2.25 0.49
C GLY A 241 -1.23 -2.60 0.04
N MET A 242 -2.19 -1.67 0.08
CA MET A 242 -3.57 -1.93 -0.37
C MET A 242 -3.64 -2.10 -1.88
N THR A 243 -2.88 -1.30 -2.62
CA THR A 243 -2.71 -1.46 -4.07
C THR A 243 -2.20 -2.86 -4.39
N LEU A 244 -1.14 -3.33 -3.73
CA LEU A 244 -0.55 -4.65 -3.97
C LEU A 244 -1.49 -5.80 -3.59
N ASP A 245 -2.30 -5.67 -2.55
CA ASP A 245 -3.31 -6.69 -2.22
C ASP A 245 -4.35 -6.83 -3.34
N LEU A 246 -4.82 -5.71 -3.93
CA LEU A 246 -5.70 -5.74 -5.10
C LEU A 246 -5.01 -6.40 -6.31
N VAL A 247 -3.75 -6.02 -6.58
CA VAL A 247 -2.94 -6.63 -7.64
C VAL A 247 -2.78 -8.14 -7.44
N GLN A 248 -2.56 -8.60 -6.22
CA GLN A 248 -2.42 -10.02 -5.92
C GLN A 248 -3.72 -10.78 -6.23
N GLN A 249 -4.88 -10.17 -6.00
CA GLN A 249 -6.17 -10.77 -6.40
C GLN A 249 -6.31 -10.94 -7.92
N MET A 250 -5.57 -10.17 -8.71
CA MET A 250 -5.55 -10.20 -10.18
C MET A 250 -4.67 -11.32 -10.76
N GLU A 251 -3.90 -12.05 -9.95
CA GLU A 251 -3.04 -13.14 -10.45
C GLU A 251 -3.79 -14.48 -10.56
N ASP A 252 -3.65 -15.16 -11.71
CA ASP A 252 -4.35 -16.41 -12.04
C ASP A 252 -3.78 -17.63 -11.29
N ASN A 253 -2.50 -17.58 -10.87
CA ASN A 253 -1.79 -18.71 -10.30
C ASN A 253 -0.62 -18.21 -9.43
N PRO A 254 -0.53 -18.57 -8.14
CA PRO A 254 0.65 -18.25 -7.33
C PRO A 254 1.88 -19.11 -7.69
N SER A 255 1.76 -20.02 -8.66
CA SER A 255 2.80 -20.97 -9.08
C SER A 255 3.98 -20.34 -9.84
N THR A 256 3.87 -19.11 -10.33
CA THR A 256 5.06 -18.29 -10.60
C THR A 256 5.55 -17.78 -9.26
N GLY A 257 6.27 -18.65 -8.54
CA GLY A 257 6.85 -18.29 -7.26
C GLY A 257 7.66 -16.98 -7.39
N PRO A 258 7.72 -16.16 -6.32
CA PRO A 258 8.69 -15.08 -6.25
C PRO A 258 10.08 -15.61 -6.62
N MET A 259 10.87 -14.85 -7.38
CA MET A 259 12.31 -15.05 -7.40
C MET A 259 12.78 -15.08 -5.96
N THR A 260 13.24 -16.25 -5.49
CA THR A 260 13.70 -16.48 -4.13
C THR A 260 14.70 -15.40 -3.74
N PRO A 261 14.43 -14.53 -2.76
CA PRO A 261 15.45 -13.69 -2.20
C PRO A 261 16.32 -14.58 -1.30
N THR A 262 17.42 -15.09 -1.84
CA THR A 262 18.51 -15.62 -1.00
C THR A 262 18.88 -14.56 0.04
N ALA A 263 19.23 -14.99 1.26
CA ALA A 263 19.43 -14.09 2.41
C ALA A 263 20.47 -12.97 2.20
N ALA A 264 21.36 -13.11 1.20
CA ALA A 264 22.29 -12.06 0.75
C ALA A 264 21.63 -10.99 -0.15
N SER A 265 20.56 -11.34 -0.86
CA SER A 265 19.83 -10.48 -1.81
C SER A 265 18.98 -9.40 -1.16
N ALA A 266 18.52 -9.62 0.08
CA ALA A 266 17.78 -8.61 0.86
C ALA A 266 18.65 -7.41 1.27
N VAL A 267 19.98 -7.56 1.24
CA VAL A 267 20.94 -6.49 1.56
C VAL A 267 21.61 -5.94 0.29
N PHE A 268 21.63 -6.67 -0.84
CA PHE A 268 22.48 -6.31 -1.99
C PHE A 268 21.87 -6.23 -3.40
N LEU A 269 20.59 -6.53 -3.65
CA LEU A 269 20.11 -6.49 -5.05
C LEU A 269 19.28 -5.25 -5.39
N GLY A 270 19.88 -4.41 -6.25
CA GLY A 270 19.18 -3.77 -7.36
C GLY A 270 18.90 -4.82 -8.44
N GLY A 271 17.70 -4.77 -9.01
CA GLY A 271 17.22 -5.75 -9.99
C GLY A 271 15.76 -6.06 -9.72
N GLY A 272 14.88 -5.56 -10.61
CA GLY A 272 13.44 -5.54 -10.43
C GLY A 272 12.81 -6.91 -10.16
N ALA A 273 11.89 -6.95 -9.21
CA ALA A 273 10.78 -7.90 -9.15
C ALA A 273 9.74 -7.40 -8.14
N ALA A 274 8.46 -7.55 -8.50
CA ALA A 274 7.31 -7.43 -7.62
C ALA A 274 7.39 -8.49 -6.52
N SER A 275 8.11 -8.22 -5.44
CA SER A 275 8.29 -9.12 -4.30
C SER A 275 7.82 -8.41 -3.04
N MET A 276 7.21 -9.14 -2.08
CA MET A 276 6.87 -8.58 -0.76
C MET A 276 8.06 -7.88 -0.08
N THR A 277 9.30 -8.25 -0.44
CA THR A 277 10.52 -7.62 0.06
C THR A 277 10.71 -6.16 -0.39
N SER A 278 10.02 -5.73 -1.45
CA SER A 278 10.08 -4.37 -1.97
C SER A 278 9.20 -3.37 -1.22
N ILE A 279 8.57 -3.76 -0.11
CA ILE A 279 7.71 -2.90 0.73
C ILE A 279 8.47 -2.44 2.00
N PHE A 280 9.63 -3.02 2.30
CA PHE A 280 10.31 -2.80 3.57
C PHE A 280 11.35 -1.67 3.56
N PRO A 281 11.34 -0.78 4.57
CA PRO A 281 12.37 0.23 4.73
C PRO A 281 13.79 -0.32 4.87
N ARG A 282 14.75 0.41 4.29
CA ARG A 282 16.19 0.17 4.40
C ARG A 282 16.79 1.19 5.37
N PHE A 283 17.76 0.73 6.17
CA PHE A 283 18.54 1.59 7.05
C PHE A 283 19.92 1.80 6.44
N SER A 284 20.44 3.03 6.49
CA SER A 284 21.79 3.37 6.00
C SER A 284 22.91 2.82 6.87
N ILE A 285 22.58 2.28 8.04
CA ILE A 285 23.54 1.92 9.08
C ILE A 285 23.69 0.40 9.20
N ALA A 286 24.92 -0.10 9.03
CA ALA A 286 25.22 -1.52 8.93
C ALA A 286 24.92 -2.32 10.22
N ASP A 287 25.15 -1.73 11.40
CA ASP A 287 24.86 -2.35 12.70
C ASP A 287 23.34 -2.55 12.90
N VAL A 288 22.52 -1.57 12.54
CA VAL A 288 21.06 -1.68 12.57
C VAL A 288 20.58 -2.80 11.63
N ASN A 289 21.10 -2.86 10.41
CA ASN A 289 20.75 -3.92 9.44
C ASN A 289 21.13 -5.32 9.95
N LEU A 290 22.29 -5.48 10.57
CA LEU A 290 22.73 -6.73 11.19
C LEU A 290 21.72 -7.20 12.26
N TRP A 291 21.34 -6.31 13.18
CA TRP A 291 20.42 -6.67 14.25
C TRP A 291 18.99 -6.88 13.77
N ILE A 292 18.54 -6.17 12.73
CA ILE A 292 17.25 -6.45 12.06
C ILE A 292 17.24 -7.87 11.53
N TRP A 293 18.33 -8.32 10.91
CA TRP A 293 18.46 -9.70 10.43
C TRP A 293 18.41 -10.73 11.57
N VAL A 294 19.10 -10.45 12.69
CA VAL A 294 19.09 -11.30 13.89
C VAL A 294 17.67 -11.47 14.43
N PHE A 295 16.93 -10.36 14.60
CA PHE A 295 15.57 -10.40 15.16
C PHE A 295 14.47 -10.69 14.14
N GLY A 296 14.80 -10.66 12.85
CA GLY A 296 13.88 -10.89 11.74
C GLY A 296 13.51 -12.35 11.50
N LYS A 297 13.78 -13.27 12.44
CA LYS A 297 13.40 -14.70 12.29
C LYS A 297 11.91 -14.86 12.01
N ARG A 298 11.06 -14.24 12.82
CA ARG A 298 9.58 -14.28 12.66
C ARG A 298 9.12 -13.64 11.34
N TYR A 299 9.81 -12.60 10.87
CA TYR A 299 9.57 -12.03 9.53
C TYR A 299 9.93 -13.03 8.42
N ARG A 300 11.11 -13.66 8.52
CA ARG A 300 11.55 -14.70 7.58
C ARG A 300 10.60 -15.89 7.58
N ASP A 301 10.04 -16.23 8.73
CA ASP A 301 9.03 -17.29 8.86
C ASP A 301 7.71 -16.89 8.18
N VAL A 302 7.28 -15.63 8.26
CA VAL A 302 6.11 -15.10 7.51
C VAL A 302 6.37 -15.07 6.01
N VAL A 303 7.55 -14.66 5.55
CA VAL A 303 7.91 -14.69 4.12
C VAL A 303 8.01 -16.12 3.60
N ARG A 304 8.58 -17.04 4.39
CA ARG A 304 8.64 -18.48 4.05
C ARG A 304 7.26 -19.13 4.06
N GLY A 305 6.39 -18.75 4.98
CA GLY A 305 5.00 -19.17 5.00
C GLY A 305 4.26 -18.70 3.75
N TRP A 306 4.52 -17.46 3.32
CA TRP A 306 3.98 -16.94 2.06
C TRP A 306 4.52 -17.73 0.86
N GLU A 307 5.84 -17.94 0.79
CA GLU A 307 6.48 -18.74 -0.27
C GLU A 307 5.95 -20.18 -0.32
N ALA A 308 5.65 -20.79 0.83
CA ALA A 308 5.04 -22.11 0.94
C ALA A 308 3.57 -22.08 0.45
N SER A 309 2.79 -21.10 0.89
CA SER A 309 1.40 -20.91 0.44
C SER A 309 1.26 -20.57 -1.04
N ALA A 310 2.29 -19.95 -1.63
CA ALA A 310 2.32 -19.67 -3.06
C ALA A 310 2.59 -20.95 -3.88
N ARG A 311 3.30 -21.93 -3.30
CA ARG A 311 3.61 -23.22 -3.93
C ARG A 311 2.50 -24.26 -3.74
N GLU A 312 1.81 -24.23 -2.60
CA GLU A 312 0.68 -25.10 -2.29
C GLU A 312 -0.63 -24.34 -2.55
N ALA A 313 -1.20 -24.48 -3.75
CA ALA A 313 -2.44 -23.81 -4.17
C ALA A 313 -3.71 -24.35 -3.46
N GLY A 314 -3.72 -24.35 -2.13
CA GLY A 314 -4.86 -24.74 -1.28
C GLY A 314 -5.81 -23.56 -1.02
N THR A 315 -7.11 -23.84 -0.99
CA THR A 315 -8.20 -22.85 -0.81
C THR A 315 -8.23 -22.18 0.57
N ASN A 316 -7.53 -22.72 1.58
CA ASN A 316 -7.52 -22.18 2.95
C ASN A 316 -6.45 -21.11 3.23
N ASP A 317 -5.33 -21.08 2.49
CA ASP A 317 -4.19 -20.18 2.77
C ASP A 317 -4.26 -18.81 2.07
N ARG A 318 -5.29 -18.62 1.22
CA ARG A 318 -5.61 -17.33 0.58
C ARG A 318 -6.17 -16.28 1.55
N ARG A 319 -6.34 -16.64 2.82
CA ARG A 319 -6.93 -15.83 3.91
C ARG A 319 -5.90 -15.06 4.75
N ILE A 320 -4.62 -15.19 4.43
CA ILE A 320 -3.54 -14.58 5.22
C ILE A 320 -3.18 -13.24 4.58
N ASN A 321 -3.43 -12.14 5.28
CA ASN A 321 -2.90 -10.81 4.97
C ASN A 321 -1.37 -10.83 5.13
N TRP A 322 -0.68 -11.33 4.10
CA TRP A 322 0.76 -11.54 4.09
C TRP A 322 1.53 -10.23 4.12
N SER A 323 1.07 -9.20 3.40
CA SER A 323 1.70 -7.88 3.35
C SER A 323 1.66 -7.20 4.72
N GLY A 324 0.49 -7.14 5.37
CA GLY A 324 0.32 -6.58 6.71
C GLY A 324 1.00 -7.40 7.81
N SER A 325 0.94 -8.73 7.74
CA SER A 325 1.64 -9.61 8.70
C SER A 325 3.15 -9.51 8.58
N ALA A 326 3.67 -9.40 7.35
CA ALA A 326 5.09 -9.21 7.10
C ALA A 326 5.56 -7.82 7.53
N LEU A 327 4.76 -6.76 7.30
CA LEU A 327 5.06 -5.39 7.77
C LEU A 327 5.12 -5.33 9.30
N ASN A 328 4.15 -5.92 9.98
CA ASN A 328 4.09 -5.96 11.44
C ASN A 328 5.27 -6.77 12.02
N ALA A 329 5.59 -7.92 11.44
CA ALA A 329 6.74 -8.73 11.85
C ALA A 329 8.07 -7.99 11.62
N PHE A 330 8.19 -7.27 10.50
CA PHE A 330 9.35 -6.47 10.16
C PHE A 330 9.57 -5.33 11.16
N TYR A 331 8.55 -4.51 11.45
CA TYR A 331 8.68 -3.43 12.44
C TYR A 331 8.93 -3.94 13.86
N GLY A 332 8.44 -5.14 14.21
CA GLY A 332 8.79 -5.82 15.44
C GLY A 332 10.29 -6.15 15.53
N ALA A 333 10.90 -6.59 14.43
CA ALA A 333 12.33 -6.88 14.36
C ALA A 333 13.19 -5.60 14.41
N VAL A 334 12.80 -4.56 13.65
CA VAL A 334 13.44 -3.23 13.67
C VAL A 334 13.51 -2.67 15.07
N ARG A 335 12.44 -2.79 15.85
CA ARG A 335 12.41 -2.31 17.23
C ARG A 335 13.47 -2.97 18.10
N ARG A 336 13.52 -4.31 18.08
CA ARG A 336 14.50 -5.08 18.87
C ARG A 336 15.92 -4.71 18.45
N ALA A 337 16.14 -4.55 17.14
CA ALA A 337 17.42 -4.14 16.59
C ALA A 337 17.85 -2.75 17.07
N LEU A 338 16.98 -1.76 17.00
CA LEU A 338 17.27 -0.39 17.45
C LEU A 338 17.59 -0.34 18.94
N VAL A 339 16.84 -1.06 19.79
CA VAL A 339 17.13 -1.12 21.22
C VAL A 339 18.53 -1.69 21.48
N VAL A 340 18.89 -2.79 20.83
CA VAL A 340 20.23 -3.38 20.97
C VAL A 340 21.32 -2.44 20.49
N VAL A 341 21.14 -1.80 19.34
CA VAL A 341 22.11 -0.84 18.81
C VAL A 341 22.31 0.34 19.76
N ILE A 342 21.24 0.91 20.30
CA ILE A 342 21.32 2.03 21.24
C ILE A 342 22.05 1.60 22.52
N VAL A 343 21.73 0.43 23.08
CA VAL A 343 22.39 -0.08 24.29
C VAL A 343 23.87 -0.34 24.05
N LEU A 344 24.23 -1.00 22.94
CA LEU A 344 25.62 -1.28 22.59
C LEU A 344 26.43 0.01 22.37
N ARG A 345 25.85 1.02 21.71
CA ARG A 345 26.50 2.32 21.53
C ARG A 345 26.68 3.06 22.85
N ALA A 346 25.69 3.02 23.74
CA ALA A 346 25.80 3.62 25.08
C ALA A 346 26.90 2.95 25.91
N LEU A 347 27.00 1.61 25.89
CA LEU A 347 28.06 0.87 26.56
C LEU A 347 29.44 1.16 25.97
N GLY A 348 29.55 1.27 24.64
CA GLY A 348 30.79 1.65 23.97
C GLY A 348 31.26 3.06 24.35
N LEU A 349 30.35 4.03 24.44
CA LEU A 349 30.63 5.40 24.91
C LEU A 349 31.09 5.39 26.37
N LEU A 350 30.38 4.70 27.26
CA LEU A 350 30.76 4.59 28.66
C LEU A 350 32.13 3.91 28.83
N GLY A 351 32.39 2.85 28.08
CA GLY A 351 33.69 2.16 28.05
C GLY A 351 34.82 3.06 27.54
N GLY A 352 34.57 3.84 26.49
CA GLY A 352 35.54 4.81 25.95
C GLY A 352 35.86 5.92 26.95
N ILE A 353 34.85 6.48 27.62
CA ILE A 353 35.03 7.50 28.67
C ILE A 353 35.81 6.91 29.85
N ALA A 354 35.46 5.70 30.32
CA ALA A 354 36.17 5.02 31.39
C ALA A 354 37.63 4.72 31.02
N GLY A 355 37.88 4.29 29.78
CA GLY A 355 39.23 4.04 29.27
C GLY A 355 40.09 5.32 29.20
N LEU A 356 39.51 6.43 28.73
CA LEU A 356 40.18 7.74 28.70
C LEU A 356 40.49 8.27 30.11
N LEU A 357 39.54 8.13 31.04
CA LEU A 357 39.75 8.49 32.44
C LEU A 357 40.87 7.64 33.06
N TRP A 358 40.83 6.33 32.87
CA TRP A 358 41.87 5.42 33.35
C TRP A 358 43.25 5.76 32.78
N TRP A 359 43.34 6.02 31.47
CA TRP A 359 44.59 6.41 30.82
C TRP A 359 45.12 7.76 31.31
N SER A 360 44.24 8.74 31.52
CA SER A 360 44.61 10.05 32.06
C SER A 360 45.09 9.98 33.51
N LEU A 361 44.42 9.19 34.35
CA LEU A 361 44.86 8.95 35.73
C LEU A 361 46.20 8.21 35.78
N ARG A 362 46.43 7.24 34.89
CA ARG A 362 47.68 6.49 34.81
C ARG A 362 48.88 7.34 34.35
N ASN A 363 48.67 8.31 33.46
CA ASN A 363 49.74 9.20 32.98
C ASN A 363 50.06 10.36 33.93
N ARG A 364 49.29 10.54 35.02
CA ARG A 364 49.54 11.56 36.05
C ARG A 364 50.25 11.03 37.29
N LEU A 365 50.47 9.72 37.37
CA LEU A 365 51.34 9.02 38.31
C LEU A 365 52.64 8.68 37.59
#